data_AF-A0A8H5CPC4-F1
#
_entry.id   AF-A0A8H5CPC4-F1
#
_cell.length_a   1.000
_cell.length_b   1.000
_cell.length_c   1.000
_cell.angle_alpha   90.00
_cell.angle_beta   90.00
_cell.angle_gamma   90.00
#
_symmetry.space_group_name_H-M   'P 1'
#
loop_
_entity.id
_entity.type
_entity.pdbx_description
1 polymer ?
#
loop_
_entity_poly.entity_id
_entity_poly.type
_entity_poly.pdbx_seq_one_letter_code
_entity_poly.pdbx_strand_id
1 'polypeptide(L)'
;MALCRTRPELPVELIELVFDQLNEKALYFHEYFLERDWMACQRNLLSCALSCRAFRELALRALWYTMNTLMPLLRLLPNFRLIDGIYVLDGDFDEASLERFDFYATMVKDFRLKDLYETNQFNTKINDSVYFRLLRKRPQLLPSLTYFEYRDNEMVPCHMVSMLFISPLLKDVYLAVGYEIEDEIEDEDSDDESEDKSAEKKQGHGAAIFAYLSTKYPRRSSHAPAVDNGGGICKLLLSCRCTAEGSSLPQPVHRVIPKQSGLSAIHAAAW
;
A
#
# COMPACT_ATOMS: atom_id res chain seq x y z
N MET A 1 35.51 41.26 9.44
CA MET A 1 35.69 39.81 9.20
C MET A 1 34.60 39.08 9.97
N ALA A 2 33.54 38.67 9.28
CA ALA A 2 32.42 37.96 9.89
C ALA A 2 32.81 36.48 10.04
N LEU A 3 32.93 36.03 11.30
CA LEU A 3 33.02 34.62 11.63
C LEU A 3 31.72 33.95 11.21
N CYS A 4 31.70 33.33 10.02
CA CYS A 4 30.68 32.37 9.64
C CYS A 4 30.73 31.24 10.65
N ARG A 5 29.85 31.31 11.65
CA ARG A 5 29.63 30.25 12.63
C ARG A 5 29.27 29.00 11.85
N THR A 6 30.19 28.03 11.84
CA THR A 6 29.96 26.66 11.38
C THR A 6 28.76 26.13 12.15
N ARG A 7 27.60 26.10 11.49
CA ARG A 7 26.43 25.43 12.04
C ARG A 7 26.82 23.94 12.11
N PRO A 8 26.67 23.26 13.26
CA PRO A 8 26.92 21.82 13.31
C PRO A 8 26.01 21.17 12.28
N GLU A 9 26.63 20.56 11.26
CA GLU A 9 25.90 19.80 10.26
C GLU A 9 25.40 18.53 10.96
N LEU A 10 24.08 18.42 11.08
CA LEU A 10 23.49 17.18 11.56
C LEU A 10 23.82 16.09 10.53
N PRO A 11 24.36 14.93 10.93
CA PRO A 11 24.62 13.83 10.02
C PRO A 11 23.36 13.46 9.23
N VAL A 12 23.51 13.23 7.92
CA VAL A 12 22.39 12.90 7.00
C VAL A 12 21.65 11.67 7.48
N GLU A 13 22.35 10.72 8.09
CA GLU A 13 21.82 9.47 8.62
C GLU A 13 20.81 9.70 9.76
N LEU A 14 21.03 10.73 10.60
CA LEU A 14 20.08 11.07 11.65
C LEU A 14 18.82 11.72 11.07
N ILE A 15 18.97 12.49 9.98
CA ILE A 15 17.84 13.12 9.31
C ILE A 15 16.99 12.03 8.64
N GLU A 16 17.62 11.09 7.93
CA GLU A 16 16.95 9.92 7.34
C GLU A 16 16.19 9.13 8.40
N LEU A 17 16.82 8.84 9.55
CA LEU A 17 16.18 8.15 10.66
C LEU A 17 14.92 8.88 11.17
N VAL A 18 14.95 10.21 11.26
CA VAL A 18 13.78 10.99 11.66
C VAL A 18 12.65 10.84 10.64
N PHE A 19 12.95 10.93 9.34
CA PHE A 19 11.93 10.75 8.30
C PHE A 19 11.40 9.32 8.24
N ASP A 20 12.24 8.31 8.48
CA ASP A 20 11.81 6.93 8.58
C ASP A 20 10.89 6.71 9.78
N GLN A 21 11.20 7.29 10.94
CA GLN A 21 10.29 7.24 12.10
C GLN A 21 8.97 7.97 11.86
N LEU A 22 8.99 9.09 11.12
CA LEU A 22 7.77 9.78 10.73
C LEU A 22 6.90 8.91 9.80
N ASN A 23 7.52 8.17 8.87
CA ASN A 23 6.82 7.21 8.01
C ASN A 23 6.26 6.03 8.81
N GLU A 24 7.04 5.44 9.70
CA GLU A 24 6.61 4.31 10.52
C GLU A 24 5.41 4.69 11.40
N LYS A 25 5.43 5.88 12.00
CA LYS A 25 4.28 6.40 12.73
C LYS A 25 3.08 6.61 11.83
N ALA A 26 3.30 7.12 10.61
CA ALA A 26 2.23 7.30 9.65
C ALA A 26 1.57 5.96 9.25
N LEU A 27 2.36 4.89 9.10
CA LEU A 27 1.87 3.52 8.92
C LEU A 27 1.03 3.04 10.12
N TYR A 28 1.50 3.29 11.34
CA TYR A 28 0.79 2.91 12.56
C TYR A 28 -0.57 3.64 12.67
N PHE A 29 -0.60 4.96 12.46
CA PHE A 29 -1.84 5.73 12.51
C PHE A 29 -2.86 5.27 11.46
N HIS A 30 -2.39 4.78 10.31
CA HIS A 30 -3.24 4.28 9.25
C HIS A 30 -3.93 2.95 9.59
N GLU A 31 -3.27 2.07 10.34
CA GLU A 31 -3.82 0.79 10.78
C GLU A 31 -4.86 0.98 11.90
N TYR A 32 -4.64 1.95 12.80
CA TYR A 32 -5.50 2.21 13.96
C TYR A 32 -6.52 3.35 13.76
N PHE A 33 -6.93 3.63 12.52
CA PHE A 33 -8.08 4.48 12.19
C PHE A 33 -7.98 5.98 12.56
N LEU A 34 -6.80 6.52 12.83
CA LEU A 34 -6.63 7.96 13.13
C LEU A 34 -6.32 8.76 11.85
N GLU A 35 -7.28 8.84 10.92
CA GLU A 35 -7.13 9.60 9.66
C GLU A 35 -6.64 11.03 9.86
N ARG A 36 -7.07 11.67 10.95
CA ARG A 36 -6.66 13.04 11.30
C ARG A 36 -5.14 13.15 11.52
N ASP A 37 -4.55 12.16 12.19
CA ASP A 37 -3.12 12.16 12.50
C ASP A 37 -2.29 11.87 11.26
N TRP A 38 -2.75 10.95 10.41
CA TRP A 38 -2.16 10.72 9.10
C TRP A 38 -2.10 12.01 8.26
N MET A 39 -3.22 12.74 8.16
CA MET A 39 -3.28 14.00 7.41
C MET A 39 -2.38 15.09 8.02
N ALA A 40 -2.26 15.13 9.35
CA ALA A 40 -1.34 16.04 10.02
C ALA A 40 0.13 15.70 9.72
N CYS A 41 0.50 14.41 9.75
CA CYS A 41 1.82 13.92 9.37
C CYS A 41 2.16 14.30 7.92
N GLN A 42 1.24 14.07 6.98
CA GLN A 42 1.42 14.44 5.57
C GLN A 42 1.64 15.95 5.39
N ARG A 43 0.88 16.80 6.10
CA ARG A 43 1.09 18.26 6.08
C ARG A 43 2.45 18.67 6.64
N ASN A 44 2.91 18.01 7.70
CA ASN A 44 4.21 18.26 8.30
C ASN A 44 5.34 17.85 7.34
N LEU A 45 5.25 16.69 6.71
CA LEU A 45 6.21 16.24 5.69
C LEU A 45 6.26 17.21 4.50
N LEU A 46 5.11 17.67 4.02
CA LEU A 46 5.07 18.70 2.97
C LEU A 46 5.72 20.00 3.43
N SER A 47 5.44 20.46 4.65
CA SER A 47 6.05 21.66 5.22
C SER A 47 7.57 21.52 5.34
N CYS A 48 8.06 20.36 5.77
CA CYS A 48 9.49 20.04 5.79
C CYS A 48 10.10 20.09 4.39
N ALA A 49 9.43 19.50 3.39
CA ALA A 49 9.89 19.49 2.02
C ALA A 49 10.02 20.90 1.40
N LEU A 50 9.14 21.82 1.82
CA LEU A 50 9.14 23.21 1.36
C LEU A 50 10.09 24.11 2.16
N SER A 51 10.51 23.70 3.38
CA SER A 51 11.31 24.53 4.27
C SER A 51 12.76 24.73 3.83
N CYS A 52 13.44 23.68 3.33
CA CYS A 52 14.83 23.76 2.90
C CYS A 52 15.19 22.70 1.85
N ARG A 53 16.23 22.98 1.04
CA ARG A 53 16.67 22.08 -0.02
C ARG A 53 17.22 20.75 0.50
N ALA A 54 17.87 20.76 1.67
CA ALA A 54 18.44 19.57 2.28
C ALA A 54 17.37 18.55 2.70
N PHE A 55 16.21 19.02 3.18
CA PHE A 55 15.10 18.16 3.58
C PHE A 55 14.17 17.81 2.42
N ARG A 56 14.23 18.54 1.31
CA ARG A 56 13.28 18.40 0.21
C ARG A 56 13.18 16.97 -0.30
N GLU A 57 14.30 16.33 -0.59
CA GLU A 57 14.30 14.97 -1.14
C GLU A 57 13.83 13.94 -0.10
N LEU A 58 14.34 14.02 1.13
CA LEU A 58 14.00 13.09 2.21
C LEU A 58 12.52 13.21 2.61
N ALA A 59 12.03 14.44 2.76
CA ALA A 59 10.64 14.71 3.10
C ALA A 59 9.67 14.33 1.99
N LEU A 60 10.03 14.54 0.72
CA LEU A 60 9.21 14.05 -0.41
C LEU A 60 9.21 12.51 -0.44
N ARG A 61 10.37 11.87 -0.30
CA ARG A 61 10.45 10.40 -0.26
C ARG A 61 9.55 9.84 0.83
N ALA A 62 9.53 10.45 2.00
CA ALA A 62 8.62 10.12 3.10
C ALA A 62 7.15 10.38 2.77
N LEU A 63 6.84 11.57 2.24
CA LEU A 63 5.47 11.96 1.87
C LEU A 63 4.83 10.96 0.91
N TRP A 64 5.58 10.54 -0.12
CA TRP A 64 5.11 9.62 -1.17
C TRP A 64 5.32 8.13 -0.82
N TYR A 65 6.00 7.81 0.28
CA TYR A 65 6.35 6.44 0.65
C TYR A 65 5.12 5.53 0.74
N THR A 66 4.11 6.01 1.47
CA THR A 66 2.83 5.33 1.67
C THR A 66 1.72 6.14 1.02
N MET A 67 0.92 5.50 0.17
CA MET A 67 -0.29 6.12 -0.39
C MET A 67 -1.50 5.21 -0.27
N ASN A 68 -2.66 5.83 -0.08
CA ASN A 68 -3.96 5.15 -0.05
C ASN A 68 -4.78 5.33 -1.34
N THR A 69 -4.35 6.23 -2.22
CA THR A 69 -4.99 6.51 -3.50
C THR A 69 -3.95 6.91 -4.54
N LEU A 70 -4.18 6.58 -5.81
CA LEU A 70 -3.36 7.06 -6.92
C LEU A 70 -3.62 8.54 -7.26
N MET A 71 -4.66 9.16 -6.68
CA MET A 71 -5.08 10.52 -7.02
C MET A 71 -3.94 11.56 -6.98
N PRO A 72 -3.03 11.58 -5.98
CA PRO A 72 -1.90 12.53 -5.96
C PRO A 72 -0.95 12.36 -7.15
N LEU A 73 -0.68 11.12 -7.57
CA LEU A 73 0.14 10.84 -8.77
C LEU A 73 -0.59 11.24 -10.04
N LEU A 74 -1.87 10.89 -10.17
CA LEU A 74 -2.67 11.20 -11.36
C LEU A 74 -2.80 12.73 -11.58
N ARG A 75 -2.89 13.50 -10.50
CA ARG A 75 -2.92 14.98 -10.55
C ARG A 75 -1.63 15.62 -11.07
N LEU A 76 -0.54 14.87 -11.20
CA LEU A 76 0.68 15.36 -11.85
C LEU A 76 0.52 15.46 -13.37
N LEU A 77 -0.48 14.79 -13.93
CA LEU A 77 -0.75 14.76 -15.37
C LEU A 77 -1.64 15.95 -15.75
N PRO A 78 -1.21 16.82 -16.68
CA PRO A 78 -1.92 18.06 -16.99
C PRO A 78 -3.30 17.83 -17.65
N ASN A 79 -3.49 16.67 -18.28
CA ASN A 79 -4.74 16.25 -18.91
C ASN A 79 -5.71 15.53 -17.95
N PHE A 80 -5.31 15.28 -16.70
CA PHE A 80 -6.16 14.60 -15.72
C PHE A 80 -7.12 15.59 -15.06
N ARG A 81 -8.41 15.47 -15.36
CA ARG A 81 -9.43 16.43 -14.91
C ARG A 81 -10.76 15.77 -14.61
N LEU A 82 -11.58 16.47 -13.84
CA LEU A 82 -12.93 16.07 -13.47
C LEU A 82 -13.92 16.54 -14.54
N ILE A 83 -14.62 15.61 -15.19
CA ILE A 83 -15.69 15.88 -16.15
C ILE A 83 -16.93 15.14 -15.66
N ASP A 84 -18.04 15.86 -15.43
CA ASP A 84 -19.31 15.29 -14.97
C ASP A 84 -19.18 14.39 -13.74
N GLY A 85 -18.34 14.78 -12.78
CA GLY A 85 -18.11 14.04 -11.54
C GLY A 85 -17.17 12.83 -11.68
N ILE A 86 -16.63 12.57 -12.87
CA ILE A 86 -15.72 11.45 -13.15
C ILE A 86 -14.35 11.98 -13.56
N TYR A 87 -13.29 11.47 -12.94
CA TYR A 87 -11.93 11.82 -13.35
C TYR A 87 -11.54 11.07 -14.62
N VAL A 88 -11.15 11.81 -15.64
CA VAL A 88 -10.74 11.31 -16.95
C VAL A 88 -9.42 11.95 -17.40
N LEU A 89 -8.76 11.32 -18.36
CA LEU A 89 -7.64 11.90 -19.09
C LEU A 89 -8.14 12.47 -20.41
N ASP A 90 -8.06 13.79 -20.60
CA ASP A 90 -8.44 14.44 -21.86
C ASP A 90 -7.24 14.79 -22.74
N GLY A 91 -7.11 14.13 -23.88
CA GLY A 91 -5.96 14.30 -24.77
C GLY A 91 -4.75 13.46 -24.34
N ASP A 92 -3.66 13.57 -25.10
CA ASP A 92 -2.46 12.74 -24.94
C ASP A 92 -1.53 13.22 -23.81
N PHE A 93 -0.63 12.33 -23.41
CA PHE A 93 0.39 12.64 -22.41
C PHE A 93 1.57 13.37 -23.05
N ASP A 94 2.02 14.41 -22.38
CA ASP A 94 3.34 14.99 -22.59
C ASP A 94 4.42 14.13 -21.88
N GLU A 95 5.56 13.91 -22.53
CA GLU A 95 6.61 13.03 -22.00
C GLU A 95 7.20 13.59 -20.69
N ALA A 96 7.38 14.91 -20.58
CA ALA A 96 7.90 15.51 -19.35
C ALA A 96 6.93 15.35 -18.16
N SER A 97 5.63 15.29 -18.44
CA SER A 97 4.61 15.00 -17.42
C SER A 97 4.65 13.53 -16.99
N LEU A 98 4.91 12.60 -17.93
CA LEU A 98 5.11 11.19 -17.60
C LEU A 98 6.41 10.95 -16.83
N GLU A 99 7.52 11.60 -17.20
CA GLU A 99 8.77 11.52 -16.44
C GLU A 99 8.59 11.98 -14.98
N ARG A 100 7.81 13.06 -14.79
CA ARG A 100 7.47 13.54 -13.44
C ARG A 100 6.61 12.51 -12.70
N PHE A 101 5.61 11.93 -13.36
CA PHE A 101 4.81 10.85 -12.78
C PHE A 101 5.70 9.68 -12.34
N ASP A 102 6.58 9.20 -13.22
CA ASP A 102 7.49 8.08 -12.97
C ASP A 102 8.41 8.37 -11.78
N PHE A 103 8.97 9.58 -11.71
CA PHE A 103 9.82 10.00 -10.60
C PHE A 103 9.13 9.84 -9.25
N TYR A 104 7.90 10.35 -9.09
CA TYR A 104 7.16 10.21 -7.83
C TYR A 104 6.65 8.78 -7.62
N ALA A 105 6.28 8.08 -8.67
CA ALA A 105 5.84 6.69 -8.60
C ALA A 105 6.93 5.74 -8.06
N THR A 106 8.20 6.01 -8.34
CA THR A 106 9.34 5.25 -7.77
C THR A 106 9.50 5.43 -6.25
N MET A 107 8.90 6.47 -5.66
CA MET A 107 8.96 6.69 -4.22
C MET A 107 7.93 5.87 -3.45
N VAL A 108 6.86 5.44 -4.12
CA VAL A 108 5.77 4.68 -3.50
C VAL A 108 6.21 3.24 -3.27
N LYS A 109 6.33 2.87 -1.99
CA LYS A 109 6.73 1.52 -1.55
C LYS A 109 5.61 0.76 -0.84
N ASP A 110 4.66 1.48 -0.25
CA ASP A 110 3.49 0.93 0.43
C ASP A 110 2.24 1.56 -0.18
N PHE A 111 1.39 0.73 -0.81
CA PHE A 111 0.15 1.19 -1.41
C PHE A 111 -1.04 0.43 -0.85
N ARG A 112 -1.98 1.16 -0.26
CA ARG A 112 -3.11 0.59 0.48
C ARG A 112 -4.41 1.12 -0.09
N LEU A 113 -4.95 0.43 -1.07
CA LEU A 113 -6.21 0.80 -1.67
C LEU A 113 -7.34 0.49 -0.68
N LYS A 114 -7.81 1.54 -0.01
CA LYS A 114 -8.98 1.52 0.87
C LYS A 114 -10.21 1.94 0.07
N ASP A 115 -11.34 1.35 0.43
CA ASP A 115 -12.60 1.63 -0.22
C ASP A 115 -12.96 3.13 -0.11
N LEU A 116 -13.24 3.75 -1.25
CA LEU A 116 -13.46 5.20 -1.34
C LEU A 116 -14.86 5.61 -0.86
N TYR A 117 -15.73 4.65 -0.54
CA TYR A 117 -17.12 4.91 -0.16
C TYR A 117 -17.33 5.21 1.32
N GLU A 118 -16.50 4.67 2.23
CA GLU A 118 -16.65 4.93 3.68
C GLU A 118 -16.47 6.41 4.02
N THR A 119 -15.66 7.12 3.26
CA THR A 119 -15.53 8.57 3.34
C THR A 119 -16.46 9.20 2.31
N ASN A 120 -17.72 9.42 2.71
CA ASN A 120 -18.81 10.17 2.05
C ASN A 120 -18.44 11.55 1.44
N GLN A 121 -17.16 11.94 1.44
CA GLN A 121 -16.71 13.25 1.02
C GLN A 121 -16.57 13.38 -0.49
N PHE A 122 -16.25 12.33 -1.27
CA PHE A 122 -16.17 12.49 -2.74
C PHE A 122 -16.44 11.16 -3.47
N ASN A 123 -17.68 10.96 -3.95
CA ASN A 123 -18.03 9.93 -4.94
C ASN A 123 -17.39 10.22 -6.33
N THR A 124 -16.18 10.75 -6.34
CA THR A 124 -15.44 11.03 -7.57
C THR A 124 -14.75 9.76 -8.01
N LYS A 125 -15.35 9.07 -8.98
CA LYS A 125 -14.80 7.86 -9.57
C LYS A 125 -13.72 8.22 -10.58
N ILE A 126 -12.60 7.50 -10.56
CA ILE A 126 -11.61 7.56 -11.65
C ILE A 126 -12.10 6.62 -12.73
N ASN A 127 -12.25 7.11 -13.96
CA ASN A 127 -12.68 6.28 -15.08
C ASN A 127 -11.61 5.23 -15.41
N ASP A 128 -12.04 3.99 -15.68
CA ASP A 128 -11.14 2.87 -15.99
C ASP A 128 -10.20 3.14 -17.18
N SER A 129 -10.66 3.94 -18.16
CA SER A 129 -9.83 4.35 -19.30
C SER A 129 -8.55 5.08 -18.87
N VAL A 130 -8.54 5.75 -17.71
CA VAL A 130 -7.35 6.41 -17.17
C VAL A 130 -6.25 5.38 -16.94
N TYR A 131 -6.60 4.28 -16.28
CA TYR A 131 -5.67 3.19 -15.96
C TYR A 131 -5.20 2.47 -17.21
N PHE A 132 -6.10 2.14 -18.15
CA PHE A 132 -5.71 1.51 -19.41
C PHE A 132 -4.75 2.36 -20.24
N ARG A 133 -5.01 3.67 -20.33
CA ARG A 133 -4.13 4.59 -21.07
C ARG A 133 -2.76 4.71 -20.41
N LEU A 134 -2.70 4.75 -19.08
CA LEU A 134 -1.43 4.77 -18.36
C LEU A 134 -0.67 3.45 -18.52
N LEU A 135 -1.33 2.30 -18.36
CA LEU A 135 -0.72 0.97 -18.55
C LEU A 135 -0.12 0.79 -19.94
N ARG A 136 -0.76 1.35 -20.96
CA ARG A 136 -0.23 1.32 -22.33
C ARG A 136 1.09 2.07 -22.47
N LYS A 137 1.33 3.10 -21.65
CA LYS A 137 2.55 3.91 -21.67
C LYS A 137 3.59 3.46 -20.65
N ARG A 138 3.13 2.96 -19.50
CA ARG A 138 3.91 2.54 -18.34
C ARG A 138 3.32 1.23 -17.81
N PRO A 139 3.86 0.07 -18.22
CA PRO A 139 3.31 -1.22 -17.81
C PRO A 139 3.43 -1.49 -16.30
N GLN A 140 4.27 -0.72 -15.59
CA GLN A 140 4.42 -0.76 -14.15
C GLN A 140 4.16 0.64 -13.60
N LEU A 141 3.00 0.84 -12.97
CA LEU A 141 2.66 2.16 -12.43
C LEU A 141 3.48 2.49 -11.18
N LEU A 142 3.75 1.50 -10.33
CA LEU A 142 4.47 1.67 -9.07
C LEU A 142 5.69 0.73 -9.05
N PRO A 143 6.79 1.07 -9.75
CA PRO A 143 7.91 0.15 -9.98
C PRO A 143 8.69 -0.23 -8.72
N SER A 144 8.56 0.55 -7.64
CA SER A 144 9.21 0.31 -6.34
C SER A 144 8.27 -0.19 -5.26
N LEU A 145 7.06 -0.62 -5.64
CA LEU A 145 6.07 -1.10 -4.70
C LEU A 145 6.57 -2.38 -4.01
N THR A 146 6.53 -2.40 -2.68
CA THR A 146 6.97 -3.52 -1.83
C THR A 146 5.83 -4.12 -1.01
N TYR A 147 4.84 -3.31 -0.65
CA TYR A 147 3.66 -3.71 0.09
C TYR A 147 2.42 -3.25 -0.66
N PHE A 148 1.50 -4.16 -0.93
CA PHE A 148 0.22 -3.85 -1.54
C PHE A 148 -0.91 -4.40 -0.68
N GLU A 149 -1.82 -3.51 -0.28
CA GLU A 149 -3.03 -3.84 0.45
C GLU A 149 -4.25 -3.40 -0.34
N TYR A 150 -5.18 -4.33 -0.53
CA TYR A 150 -6.48 -4.11 -1.14
C TYR A 150 -7.54 -4.55 -0.15
N ARG A 151 -8.42 -3.62 0.23
CA ARG A 151 -9.63 -3.92 1.01
C ARG A 151 -10.81 -3.43 0.20
N ASP A 152 -11.61 -4.36 -0.28
CA ASP A 152 -12.79 -4.08 -1.08
C ASP A 152 -14.01 -4.56 -0.32
N ASN A 153 -14.95 -3.64 -0.07
CA ASN A 153 -16.26 -3.95 0.47
C ASN A 153 -17.29 -4.11 -0.67
N GLU A 154 -17.01 -3.65 -1.89
CA GLU A 154 -17.89 -3.80 -3.04
C GLU A 154 -17.28 -4.67 -4.15
N MET A 155 -18.06 -4.97 -5.19
CA MET A 155 -17.66 -5.82 -6.31
C MET A 155 -16.81 -5.05 -7.34
N VAL A 156 -15.75 -4.34 -6.93
CA VAL A 156 -14.88 -3.67 -7.91
C VAL A 156 -14.16 -4.75 -8.74
N PRO A 157 -14.01 -4.58 -10.07
CA PRO A 157 -13.37 -5.59 -10.90
C PRO A 157 -11.88 -5.75 -10.55
N CYS A 158 -11.61 -6.70 -9.65
CA CYS A 158 -10.29 -7.08 -9.13
C CYS A 158 -9.19 -7.30 -10.18
N HIS A 159 -9.57 -7.56 -11.43
CA HIS A 159 -8.64 -7.82 -12.52
C HIS A 159 -7.83 -6.57 -12.89
N MET A 160 -8.38 -5.36 -12.76
CA MET A 160 -7.62 -4.13 -13.04
C MET A 160 -6.61 -3.85 -11.93
N VAL A 161 -7.02 -4.00 -10.68
CA VAL A 161 -6.15 -3.86 -9.51
C VAL A 161 -4.96 -4.82 -9.60
N SER A 162 -5.23 -6.06 -9.99
CA SER A 162 -4.18 -7.09 -10.11
C SER A 162 -3.11 -6.75 -11.15
N MET A 163 -3.44 -6.04 -12.23
CA MET A 163 -2.47 -5.70 -13.28
C MET A 163 -1.74 -4.37 -13.03
N LEU A 164 -2.38 -3.41 -12.36
CA LEU A 164 -1.82 -2.08 -12.12
C LEU A 164 -0.68 -2.07 -11.11
N PHE A 165 -0.68 -3.01 -10.17
CA PHE A 165 0.20 -3.01 -9.00
C PHE A 165 1.21 -4.16 -8.99
N ILE A 166 1.46 -4.78 -10.15
CA ILE A 166 2.50 -5.80 -10.31
C ILE A 166 3.88 -5.11 -10.33
N SER A 167 4.55 -5.13 -9.18
CA SER A 167 5.94 -4.68 -9.04
C SER A 167 6.88 -5.89 -8.94
N PRO A 168 8.07 -5.85 -9.55
CA PRO A 168 9.09 -6.89 -9.35
C PRO A 168 9.63 -6.93 -7.92
N LEU A 169 9.45 -5.84 -7.16
CA LEU A 169 9.91 -5.71 -5.77
C LEU A 169 8.82 -5.98 -4.73
N LEU A 170 7.64 -6.44 -5.17
CA LEU A 170 6.52 -6.71 -4.29
C LEU A 170 6.86 -7.89 -3.37
N LYS A 171 6.78 -7.66 -2.04
CA LYS A 171 7.11 -8.64 -1.00
C LYS A 171 5.85 -9.17 -0.33
N ASP A 172 4.93 -8.26 -0.04
CA ASP A 172 3.75 -8.56 0.75
C ASP A 172 2.49 -8.07 0.02
N VAL A 173 1.53 -8.97 -0.11
CA VAL A 173 0.23 -8.71 -0.73
C VAL A 173 -0.86 -9.11 0.24
N TYR A 174 -1.71 -8.14 0.57
CA TYR A 174 -2.89 -8.33 1.39
C TYR A 174 -4.13 -8.05 0.56
N LEU A 175 -4.97 -9.06 0.38
CA LEU A 175 -6.26 -8.93 -0.30
C LEU A 175 -7.35 -9.32 0.70
N ALA A 176 -8.15 -8.34 1.13
CA ALA A 176 -9.39 -8.57 1.83
C ALA A 176 -10.53 -8.34 0.85
N VAL A 177 -11.30 -9.40 0.60
CA VAL A 177 -12.54 -9.35 -0.18
C VAL A 177 -13.66 -9.51 0.83
N GLY A 178 -14.43 -8.45 1.05
CA GLY A 178 -15.65 -8.52 1.83
C GLY A 178 -16.66 -9.40 1.11
N TYR A 179 -17.23 -10.36 1.83
CA TYR A 179 -18.50 -10.96 1.43
C TYR A 179 -19.52 -10.40 2.41
N GLU A 180 -20.47 -9.61 1.92
CA GLU A 180 -21.68 -9.37 2.69
C GLU A 180 -22.33 -10.74 2.89
N ILE A 181 -22.26 -11.26 4.11
CA ILE A 181 -23.11 -12.37 4.50
C ILE A 181 -24.46 -11.69 4.67
N GLU A 182 -25.28 -11.75 3.61
CA GLU A 182 -26.71 -11.58 3.74
C GLU A 182 -27.14 -12.71 4.69
N ASP A 183 -27.18 -12.41 5.99
CA ASP A 183 -27.87 -13.26 6.94
C ASP A 183 -29.33 -13.23 6.50
N GLU A 184 -29.73 -14.22 5.68
CA GLU A 184 -31.12 -14.56 5.45
C GLU A 184 -31.70 -14.85 6.83
N ILE A 185 -32.29 -13.83 7.44
CA ILE A 185 -33.19 -14.00 8.57
C ILE A 185 -34.38 -14.72 7.94
N GLU A 186 -34.32 -16.05 7.95
CA GLU A 186 -35.48 -16.89 7.75
C GLU A 186 -36.46 -16.49 8.85
N ASP A 187 -37.42 -15.64 8.49
CA ASP A 187 -38.62 -15.43 9.28
C ASP A 187 -39.37 -16.77 9.28
N GLU A 188 -38.97 -17.67 10.19
CA GLU A 188 -39.77 -18.84 10.59
C GLU A 188 -41.10 -18.29 11.13
N ASP A 189 -42.13 -18.24 10.28
CA ASP A 189 -43.55 -18.36 10.66
C ASP A 189 -44.47 -18.24 9.41
N SER A 190 -44.41 -19.21 8.50
CA SER A 190 -45.59 -19.52 7.66
C SER A 190 -45.55 -20.93 7.12
N ASP A 191 -46.36 -21.80 7.73
CA ASP A 191 -46.80 -23.07 7.15
C ASP A 191 -47.61 -22.78 5.88
N ASP A 192 -47.02 -22.91 4.69
CA ASP A 192 -47.79 -23.29 3.49
C ASP A 192 -46.90 -23.80 2.34
N GLU A 193 -47.50 -24.70 1.57
CA GLU A 193 -46.89 -25.79 0.81
C GLU A 193 -46.05 -25.43 -0.44
N SER A 194 -44.95 -26.18 -0.58
CA SER A 194 -44.34 -26.70 -1.82
C SER A 194 -44.20 -25.80 -3.06
N GLU A 195 -42.98 -25.31 -3.31
CA GLU A 195 -42.53 -25.07 -4.69
C GLU A 195 -41.00 -25.22 -4.84
N ASP A 196 -40.59 -26.11 -5.75
CA ASP A 196 -39.21 -26.42 -6.15
C ASP A 196 -38.48 -25.14 -6.63
N LYS A 197 -37.56 -24.60 -5.83
CA LYS A 197 -36.63 -23.55 -6.27
C LYS A 197 -35.20 -24.05 -6.25
N SER A 198 -34.64 -24.15 -7.45
CA SER A 198 -33.29 -24.59 -7.73
C SER A 198 -32.26 -23.59 -7.19
N ALA A 199 -31.41 -24.04 -6.27
CA ALA A 199 -30.31 -23.28 -5.71
C ALA A 199 -29.27 -22.94 -6.79
N GLU A 200 -29.21 -21.67 -7.21
CA GLU A 200 -28.18 -21.17 -8.11
C GLU A 200 -26.92 -20.83 -7.30
N LYS A 201 -25.90 -21.69 -7.42
CA LYS A 201 -24.64 -21.61 -6.69
C LYS A 201 -23.76 -20.50 -7.27
N LYS A 202 -23.71 -19.31 -6.64
CA LYS A 202 -22.78 -18.22 -7.00
C LYS A 202 -21.33 -18.69 -6.77
N GLN A 203 -20.62 -19.04 -7.84
CA GLN A 203 -19.22 -19.49 -7.79
C GLN A 203 -18.28 -18.26 -7.72
N GLY A 204 -17.51 -18.16 -6.63
CA GLY A 204 -16.80 -16.94 -6.22
C GLY A 204 -15.59 -16.52 -7.07
N HIS A 205 -15.57 -15.27 -7.52
CA HIS A 205 -14.51 -14.64 -8.32
C HIS A 205 -13.14 -14.56 -7.61
N GLY A 206 -13.09 -14.63 -6.27
CA GLY A 206 -11.84 -14.58 -5.50
C GLY A 206 -10.83 -15.69 -5.87
N ALA A 207 -11.30 -16.84 -6.35
CA ALA A 207 -10.45 -17.95 -6.77
C ALA A 207 -9.58 -17.60 -8.00
N ALA A 208 -10.07 -16.74 -8.91
CA ALA A 208 -9.35 -16.38 -10.14
C ALA A 208 -8.14 -15.48 -9.86
N ILE A 209 -8.26 -14.53 -8.92
CA ILE A 209 -7.15 -13.66 -8.48
C ILE A 209 -6.05 -14.51 -7.83
N PHE A 210 -6.46 -15.42 -6.94
CA PHE A 210 -5.53 -16.31 -6.26
C PHE A 210 -4.76 -17.19 -7.26
N ALA A 211 -5.44 -17.74 -8.27
CA ALA A 211 -4.80 -18.50 -9.34
C ALA A 211 -3.81 -17.64 -10.15
N TYR A 212 -4.18 -16.40 -10.51
CA TYR A 212 -3.29 -15.49 -11.23
C TYR A 212 -2.03 -15.13 -10.43
N LEU A 213 -2.18 -14.74 -9.16
CA LEU A 213 -1.04 -14.39 -8.31
C LEU A 213 -0.16 -15.61 -8.00
N SER A 214 -0.77 -16.78 -7.76
CA SER A 214 -0.04 -18.02 -7.48
C SER A 214 0.75 -18.53 -8.69
N THR A 215 0.24 -18.34 -9.91
CA THR A 215 0.97 -18.70 -11.14
C THR A 215 2.13 -17.76 -11.43
N LYS A 216 1.98 -16.47 -11.12
CA LYS A 216 3.05 -15.48 -11.29
C LYS A 216 4.12 -15.53 -10.20
N TYR A 217 3.74 -15.92 -8.97
CA TYR A 217 4.60 -15.87 -7.79
C TYR A 217 4.49 -17.15 -6.93
N PRO A 218 5.09 -18.28 -7.34
CA PRO A 218 5.00 -19.54 -6.60
C PRO A 218 5.64 -19.42 -5.20
N ARG A 219 4.90 -19.80 -4.15
CA ARG A 219 5.41 -19.82 -2.76
C ARG A 219 6.52 -20.85 -2.59
N ARG A 220 7.57 -20.51 -1.84
CA ARG A 220 8.37 -21.49 -1.08
C ARG A 220 7.83 -21.54 0.36
N SER A 221 7.45 -22.73 0.80
CA SER A 221 6.87 -23.01 2.12
C SER A 221 7.79 -22.57 3.27
N SER A 222 7.32 -21.63 4.09
CA SER A 222 7.73 -21.51 5.49
C SER A 222 6.55 -21.03 6.33
N HIS A 223 6.13 -21.86 7.28
CA HIS A 223 5.16 -21.66 8.37
C HIS A 223 4.15 -20.51 8.23
N ALA A 224 2.91 -20.86 7.87
CA ALA A 224 1.75 -19.97 8.05
C ALA A 224 1.31 -19.97 9.53
N PRO A 225 0.98 -18.81 10.14
CA PRO A 225 0.35 -18.79 11.44
C PRO A 225 -1.10 -19.28 11.35
N ALA A 226 -1.56 -19.97 12.41
CA ALA A 226 -2.93 -20.45 12.52
C ALA A 226 -3.93 -19.29 12.49
N VAL A 227 -5.00 -19.45 11.70
CA VAL A 227 -6.11 -18.52 11.58
C VAL A 227 -7.08 -18.79 12.73
N ASP A 228 -7.47 -17.74 13.46
CA ASP A 228 -8.47 -17.78 14.52
C ASP A 228 -9.87 -17.64 13.90
N ASN A 229 -10.82 -18.50 14.29
CA ASN A 229 -12.11 -18.74 13.62
C ASN A 229 -13.24 -17.79 14.09
N GLY A 230 -12.92 -16.55 14.48
CA GLY A 230 -13.91 -15.57 14.92
C GLY A 230 -14.18 -14.47 13.90
N GLY A 231 -15.26 -14.60 13.11
CA GLY A 231 -15.77 -13.56 12.19
C GLY A 231 -15.24 -13.68 10.75
N GLY A 232 -16.17 -13.72 9.78
CA GLY A 232 -16.01 -14.14 8.38
C GLY A 232 -15.15 -13.25 7.46
N ILE A 233 -13.92 -12.93 7.84
CA ILE A 233 -12.93 -12.30 6.96
C ILE A 233 -11.97 -13.38 6.48
N CYS A 234 -12.01 -13.74 5.19
CA CYS A 234 -10.98 -14.59 4.60
C CYS A 234 -9.65 -13.81 4.53
N LYS A 235 -8.83 -13.95 5.56
CA LYS A 235 -7.48 -13.36 5.61
C LYS A 235 -6.52 -14.17 4.73
N LEU A 236 -6.39 -13.81 3.47
CA LEU A 236 -5.39 -14.38 2.57
C LEU A 236 -4.08 -13.59 2.67
N LEU A 237 -3.18 -14.03 3.56
CA LEU A 237 -1.79 -13.54 3.59
C LEU A 237 -0.98 -14.25 2.51
N LEU A 238 -0.71 -13.57 1.39
CA LEU A 238 0.27 -13.99 0.38
C LEU A 238 1.58 -13.21 0.62
N SER A 239 2.48 -13.77 1.43
CA SER A 239 3.86 -13.31 1.46
C SER A 239 4.65 -14.09 0.40
N CYS A 240 5.07 -13.40 -0.65
CA CYS A 240 5.89 -13.98 -1.72
C CYS A 240 7.29 -13.36 -1.64
N ARG A 241 8.27 -14.12 -1.13
CA ARG A 241 9.68 -13.72 -1.22
C ARG A 241 10.20 -14.04 -2.62
N CYS A 242 10.22 -13.04 -3.49
CA CYS A 242 10.93 -13.12 -4.77
C CYS A 242 12.43 -12.95 -4.53
N THR A 243 13.20 -14.05 -4.54
CA THR A 243 14.65 -13.98 -4.66
C THR A 243 15.03 -14.05 -6.14
N ALA A 244 15.61 -12.98 -6.67
CA ALA A 244 16.26 -13.01 -7.98
C ALA A 244 17.56 -13.85 -7.85
N GLU A 245 17.47 -15.16 -8.06
CA GLU A 245 18.64 -16.04 -8.08
C GLU A 245 19.31 -15.99 -9.46
N GLY A 246 20.49 -15.38 -9.52
CA GLY A 246 21.29 -15.26 -10.74
C GLY A 246 22.70 -14.71 -10.51
N SER A 247 23.38 -15.06 -9.41
CA SER A 247 24.84 -14.91 -9.30
C SER A 247 25.40 -15.73 -8.15
N SER A 248 26.27 -16.68 -8.47
CA SER A 248 27.01 -17.52 -7.53
C SER A 248 28.10 -16.73 -6.79
N LEU A 249 27.96 -16.53 -5.48
CA LEU A 249 29.03 -16.11 -4.56
C LEU A 249 28.91 -16.91 -3.24
N PRO A 250 30.03 -17.14 -2.54
CA PRO A 250 30.15 -18.22 -1.55
C PRO A 250 29.48 -17.87 -0.21
N GLN A 251 28.92 -18.90 0.43
CA GLN A 251 28.22 -18.79 1.71
C GLN A 251 29.18 -18.41 2.87
N PRO A 252 28.75 -17.55 3.80
CA PRO A 252 29.51 -17.27 5.01
C PRO A 252 29.32 -18.37 6.07
N VAL A 253 30.45 -18.74 6.68
CA VAL A 253 30.56 -19.68 7.78
C VAL A 253 29.92 -19.10 9.05
N HIS A 254 28.91 -19.78 9.59
CA HIS A 254 28.30 -19.42 10.87
C HIS A 254 29.29 -19.64 12.03
N ARG A 255 29.63 -18.58 12.77
CA ARG A 255 30.25 -18.67 14.10
C ARG A 255 29.16 -18.54 15.16
N VAL A 256 29.03 -19.58 15.97
CA VAL A 256 28.16 -19.62 17.16
C VAL A 256 28.86 -18.87 18.30
N ILE A 257 28.17 -17.89 18.90
CA ILE A 257 28.59 -17.24 20.16
C ILE A 257 27.53 -17.58 21.22
N PRO A 258 27.93 -18.13 22.39
CA PRO A 258 26.97 -18.51 23.42
C PRO A 258 26.47 -17.29 24.22
N LYS A 259 25.19 -17.37 24.61
CA LYS A 259 24.51 -16.45 25.55
C LYS A 259 25.17 -16.52 26.93
N GLN A 260 25.48 -15.37 27.52
CA GLN A 260 25.61 -15.24 28.96
C GLN A 260 24.47 -14.36 29.51
N SER A 261 23.75 -14.94 30.45
CA SER A 261 22.79 -14.31 31.36
C SER A 261 23.53 -13.73 32.57
N GLY A 262 23.16 -12.53 33.03
CA GLY A 262 23.65 -11.99 34.30
C GLY A 262 23.14 -10.58 34.60
N LEU A 263 22.31 -10.47 35.63
CA LEU A 263 21.71 -9.27 36.22
C LEU A 263 22.75 -8.25 36.73
N SER A 264 22.45 -6.95 36.68
CA SER A 264 22.17 -6.13 37.87
C SER A 264 21.88 -4.67 37.49
N ALA A 265 20.97 -4.06 38.25
CA ALA A 265 20.59 -2.66 38.20
C ALA A 265 21.52 -1.81 39.09
N ILE A 266 21.89 -0.60 38.66
CA ILE A 266 22.27 0.51 39.55
C ILE A 266 21.77 1.86 38.98
N HIS A 267 21.30 2.66 39.91
CA HIS A 267 20.74 4.02 39.93
C HIS A 267 21.54 5.16 39.26
N ALA A 268 20.74 6.17 38.86
CA ALA A 268 20.85 7.61 39.17
C ALA A 268 21.59 8.62 38.26
N ALA A 269 20.82 9.69 38.02
CA ALA A 269 21.15 11.12 38.09
C ALA A 269 21.72 11.83 36.85
N ALA A 270 20.96 12.88 36.48
CA ALA A 270 21.38 14.22 36.08
C ALA A 270 22.53 14.33 35.06
N TRP A 271 22.25 14.91 33.89
CA TRP A 271 22.22 16.35 33.59
C TRP A 271 21.44 16.53 32.28
#